data_AF-A0A2W7HWN0-F1
#
_entry.id   AF-A0A2W7HWN0-F1
#
_cell.length_a   1.000
_cell.length_b   1.000
_cell.length_c   1.000
_cell.angle_alpha   90.00
_cell.angle_beta   90.00
_cell.angle_gamma   90.00
#
_symmetry.space_group_name_H-M   'P 1'
#
loop_
_entity.id
_entity.type
_entity.pdbx_description
1 polymer ?
#
loop_
_entity_poly.entity_id
_entity_poly.type
_entity_poly.pdbx_seq_one_letter_code
_entity_poly.pdbx_strand_id
1 'polypeptide(L)'
;MAQDLRELMNQEKYSAQRPTLPQGHEKRFLNLLEEELPEEKKSTSYLWMKIAAVLVVVLATGFFLKNQLITTSPVVPMVTQTPTQSVEATPIYLSDVSPQFKKVEDYYLANINAELAQLTITDDNKELIDSFMLQLEGLDKEYTRLNEEIDESGINETSVNSLINNLELRLELLFKLKSKLSEIKQASRESIQGVNI
;
A
#
# COMPACT_ATOMS: atom_id res chain seq x y z
N MET A 1 36.52 -37.87 -38.04
CA MET A 1 36.69 -38.89 -36.98
C MET A 1 36.77 -38.12 -35.67
N ALA A 2 35.76 -38.25 -34.81
CA ALA A 2 35.76 -37.58 -33.51
C ALA A 2 36.59 -38.44 -32.55
N GLN A 3 37.61 -37.86 -31.92
CA GLN A 3 38.35 -38.55 -30.86
C GLN A 3 37.44 -38.61 -29.62
N ASP A 4 37.22 -39.81 -29.09
CA ASP A 4 36.42 -40.01 -27.88
C ASP A 4 37.19 -39.49 -26.67
N LEU A 5 36.63 -38.47 -26.01
CA LEU A 5 37.18 -37.85 -24.81
C LEU A 5 37.39 -38.88 -23.68
N ARG A 6 36.58 -39.94 -23.67
CA ARG A 6 36.69 -41.02 -22.69
C ARG A 6 37.94 -41.87 -22.91
N GLU A 7 38.38 -42.02 -24.15
CA GLU A 7 39.63 -42.70 -24.51
C GLU A 7 40.83 -41.83 -24.15
N LEU A 8 40.80 -40.54 -24.47
CA LEU A 8 41.87 -39.58 -24.09
C LEU A 8 42.08 -39.52 -22.58
N MET A 9 41.00 -39.40 -21.79
CA MET A 9 41.07 -39.41 -20.32
C MET A 9 41.60 -40.73 -19.76
N ASN A 10 41.30 -41.86 -20.39
CA ASN A 10 41.78 -43.15 -19.92
C ASN A 10 43.24 -43.40 -20.33
N GLN A 11 43.72 -42.80 -21.42
CA GLN A 11 45.11 -42.88 -21.87
C GLN A 11 46.04 -41.99 -21.00
N GLU A 12 45.58 -40.81 -20.58
CA GLU A 12 46.31 -39.94 -19.64
C GLU A 12 46.45 -40.53 -18.23
N LYS A 13 45.52 -41.38 -17.78
CA LYS A 13 45.62 -42.08 -16.49
C LYS A 13 46.86 -42.99 -16.39
N TYR A 14 47.40 -43.45 -17.51
CA TYR A 14 48.60 -44.29 -17.56
C TYR A 14 49.90 -43.51 -17.77
N SER A 15 49.84 -42.18 -17.92
CA SER A 15 51.00 -41.34 -18.26
C SER A 15 51.05 -40.01 -17.50
N ALA A 16 50.66 -39.99 -16.22
CA ALA A 16 50.72 -38.77 -15.42
C ALA A 16 51.25 -39.03 -14.01
N GLN A 17 52.55 -38.76 -13.81
CA GLN A 17 52.99 -38.16 -12.55
C GLN A 17 52.15 -36.89 -12.40
N ARG A 18 51.21 -36.85 -11.45
CA ARG A 18 50.41 -35.65 -11.21
C ARG A 18 51.40 -34.54 -10.81
N PRO A 19 51.53 -33.44 -11.58
CA PRO A 19 52.38 -32.35 -11.16
C PRO A 19 51.83 -31.81 -9.83
N THR A 20 52.64 -31.90 -8.78
CA THR A 20 52.29 -31.30 -7.49
C THR A 20 52.25 -29.80 -7.68
N LEU A 21 51.23 -29.13 -7.12
CA LEU A 21 51.15 -27.68 -7.19
C LEU A 21 52.43 -27.07 -6.60
N PRO A 22 53.03 -26.05 -7.25
CA PRO A 22 54.19 -25.37 -6.71
C PRO A 22 53.87 -24.76 -5.35
N GLN A 23 54.83 -24.84 -4.42
CA GLN A 23 54.65 -24.32 -3.06
C GLN A 23 54.32 -22.82 -3.11
N GLY A 24 53.29 -22.40 -2.38
CA GLY A 24 52.85 -21.00 -2.32
C GLY A 24 51.78 -20.59 -3.35
N HIS A 25 51.30 -21.51 -4.20
CA HIS A 25 50.20 -21.25 -5.14
C HIS A 25 48.93 -20.75 -4.42
N GLU A 26 48.54 -21.39 -3.31
CA GLU A 26 47.36 -21.03 -2.51
C GLU A 26 47.44 -19.60 -1.98
N LYS A 27 48.61 -19.20 -1.42
CA LYS A 27 48.81 -17.83 -0.94
C LYS A 27 48.71 -16.80 -2.05
N ARG A 28 49.27 -17.09 -3.23
CA ARG A 28 49.13 -16.19 -4.39
C ARG A 28 47.67 -16.07 -4.81
N PHE A 29 46.93 -17.18 -4.85
CA PHE A 29 45.51 -17.19 -5.18
C PHE A 29 44.68 -16.33 -4.21
N LEU A 30 44.89 -16.47 -2.90
CA LEU A 30 44.20 -15.67 -1.89
C LEU A 30 44.49 -14.18 -2.03
N ASN A 31 45.75 -13.80 -2.29
CA ASN A 31 46.11 -12.39 -2.51
C ASN A 31 45.42 -11.81 -3.76
N LEU A 32 45.34 -12.57 -4.86
CA LEU A 32 44.63 -12.12 -6.06
C LEU A 32 43.12 -12.03 -5.82
N LEU A 33 42.55 -12.92 -5.01
CA LEU A 33 41.12 -12.91 -4.69
C LEU A 33 40.73 -11.70 -3.85
N GLU A 34 41.56 -11.35 -2.87
CA GLU A 34 41.34 -10.18 -2.00
C GLU A 34 41.55 -8.85 -2.75
N GLU A 35 42.41 -8.83 -3.77
CA GLU A 35 42.60 -7.67 -4.66
C GLU A 35 41.40 -7.44 -5.60
N GLU A 36 40.74 -8.51 -6.05
CA GLU A 36 39.61 -8.46 -7.00
C GLU A 36 38.23 -8.31 -6.33
N LEU A 37 38.15 -8.48 -5.00
CA LEU A 37 36.90 -8.33 -4.24
C LEU A 37 36.93 -7.03 -3.41
N PRO A 38 36.30 -5.94 -3.87
CA PRO A 38 36.27 -4.70 -3.10
C PRO A 38 35.49 -4.88 -1.81
N GLU A 39 36.12 -4.61 -0.66
CA GLU A 39 35.40 -4.47 0.61
C GLU A 39 34.63 -3.14 0.63
N GLU A 40 33.29 -3.23 0.69
CA GLU A 40 32.37 -2.11 0.87
C GLU A 40 32.63 -1.37 2.20
N LYS A 41 33.35 -0.24 2.14
CA LYS A 41 33.49 0.67 3.30
C LYS A 41 32.14 1.32 3.62
N LYS A 42 31.49 0.85 4.68
CA LYS A 42 30.26 1.45 5.21
C LYS A 42 30.53 2.88 5.69
N SER A 43 30.00 3.86 4.97
CA SER A 43 30.02 5.27 5.39
C SER A 43 29.02 5.51 6.53
N THR A 44 29.54 5.74 7.74
CA THR A 44 28.76 6.06 8.94
C THR A 44 28.17 7.48 8.94
N SER A 45 28.47 8.29 7.90
CA SER A 45 28.04 9.69 7.80
C SER A 45 26.54 9.88 7.58
N TYR A 46 25.77 8.83 7.26
CA TYR A 46 24.31 8.92 7.13
C TYR A 46 23.57 8.63 8.44
N LEU A 47 24.24 8.04 9.44
CA LEU A 47 23.60 7.72 10.71
C LEU A 47 23.29 8.99 11.52
N TRP A 48 24.19 9.98 11.56
CA TRP A 48 23.92 11.23 12.29
C TRP A 48 22.72 12.02 11.73
N MET A 49 22.48 11.97 10.41
CA MET A 49 21.32 12.61 9.78
C MET A 49 20.00 11.93 10.18
N LYS A 50 20.01 10.60 10.35
CA LYS A 50 18.84 9.86 10.84
C LYS A 50 18.50 10.23 12.29
N ILE A 51 19.50 10.37 13.15
CA ILE A 51 19.31 10.83 14.54
C ILE A 51 18.71 12.26 14.56
N ALA A 52 19.25 13.16 13.74
CA ALA A 52 18.75 14.54 13.67
C ALA A 52 17.29 14.61 13.19
N ALA A 53 16.92 13.83 12.17
CA ALA A 53 15.55 13.78 11.64
C ALA A 53 14.53 13.35 12.70
N VAL A 54 14.85 12.33 13.51
CA VAL A 54 13.97 11.88 14.61
C VAL A 54 13.78 12.97 15.66
N LEU A 55 14.86 13.66 16.05
CA LEU A 55 14.77 14.77 17.01
C LEU A 55 13.91 15.93 16.49
N VAL A 56 14.00 16.27 15.21
CA VAL A 56 13.15 17.31 14.58
C VAL A 56 11.67 16.91 14.62
N VAL A 57 11.34 15.66 14.31
CA VAL A 57 9.95 15.17 14.37
C VAL A 57 9.42 15.20 15.81
N VAL A 58 10.20 14.74 16.79
CA VAL A 58 9.81 14.77 18.22
C VAL A 58 9.62 16.21 18.74
N LEU A 59 10.49 17.15 18.33
CA LEU A 59 10.36 18.55 18.72
C LEU A 59 9.17 19.24 18.03
N ALA A 60 8.94 18.97 16.74
CA ALA A 60 7.82 19.51 15.99
C ALA A 60 6.48 19.01 16.54
N THR A 61 6.37 17.70 16.79
CA THR A 61 5.19 17.09 17.42
C THR A 61 5.01 17.53 18.87
N GLY A 62 6.09 17.64 19.65
CA GLY A 62 6.04 18.13 21.03
C GLY A 62 5.59 19.60 21.13
N PHE A 63 6.06 20.46 20.22
CA PHE A 63 5.62 21.86 20.11
C PHE A 63 4.15 21.96 19.68
N PHE A 64 3.74 21.14 18.71
CA PHE A 64 2.37 21.07 18.22
C PHE A 64 1.38 20.58 19.30
N LEU A 65 1.72 19.51 20.04
CA LEU A 65 0.92 19.05 21.18
C LEU A 65 0.82 20.11 22.28
N LYS A 66 1.92 20.82 22.58
CA LYS A 66 1.88 21.91 23.60
C LYS A 66 0.89 23.01 23.23
N ASN A 67 0.66 23.26 21.93
CA ASN A 67 -0.31 24.23 21.43
C ASN A 67 -1.76 23.68 21.41
N GLN A 68 -1.96 22.36 21.45
CA GLN A 68 -3.27 21.71 21.52
C GLN A 68 -3.74 21.34 22.94
N LEU A 69 -2.88 21.43 23.97
CA LEU A 69 -3.15 20.91 25.32
C LEU A 69 -3.88 21.87 26.28
N ILE A 70 -4.56 22.92 25.80
CA ILE A 70 -5.55 23.69 26.59
C ILE A 70 -6.98 23.23 26.25
N THR A 71 -7.26 21.93 26.28
CA THR A 71 -8.63 21.40 26.35
C THR A 71 -8.64 20.11 27.18
N THR A 72 -8.75 20.31 28.49
CA THR A 72 -9.52 19.54 29.50
C THR A 72 -9.76 18.02 29.37
N SER A 73 -9.16 17.29 30.33
CA SER A 73 -9.77 16.25 31.21
C SER A 73 -9.86 14.78 30.72
N PRO A 74 -10.04 13.78 31.61
CA PRO A 74 -8.92 13.06 32.24
C PRO A 74 -8.96 11.51 32.09
N VAL A 75 -7.75 10.95 31.97
CA VAL A 75 -7.22 9.65 32.47
C VAL A 75 -8.19 8.49 32.77
N VAL A 76 -8.03 7.41 32.01
CA VAL A 76 -8.15 6.01 32.48
C VAL A 76 -6.85 5.28 32.09
N PRO A 77 -6.15 4.57 33.00
CA PRO A 77 -4.83 4.03 32.69
C PRO A 77 -4.93 2.76 31.85
N MET A 78 -4.45 2.80 30.61
CA MET A 78 -4.35 1.62 29.76
C MET A 78 -3.03 0.89 30.02
N VAL A 79 -3.18 -0.38 30.37
CA VAL A 79 -2.13 -1.36 30.66
C VAL A 79 -1.17 -1.48 29.47
N THR A 80 0.13 -1.46 29.79
CA THR A 80 1.24 -1.76 28.89
C THR A 80 0.98 -3.01 28.06
N GLN A 81 0.84 -2.87 26.74
CA GLN A 81 0.94 -3.98 25.80
C GLN A 81 2.18 -3.77 24.92
N THR A 82 3.10 -4.70 25.08
CA THR A 82 4.21 -5.10 24.20
C THR A 82 3.80 -5.00 22.72
N PRO A 83 4.70 -4.64 21.78
CA PRO A 83 4.33 -4.52 20.37
C PRO A 83 4.09 -5.92 19.80
N THR A 84 2.84 -6.36 19.81
CA THR A 84 2.40 -7.42 18.91
C THR A 84 2.47 -6.83 17.51
N GLN A 85 3.31 -7.41 16.66
CA GLN A 85 3.24 -7.23 15.22
C GLN A 85 1.80 -7.51 14.79
N SER A 86 1.04 -6.45 14.51
CA SER A 86 -0.13 -6.56 13.66
C SER A 86 0.39 -7.00 12.30
N VAL A 87 0.20 -8.28 11.98
CA VAL A 87 0.16 -8.70 10.58
C VAL A 87 -0.90 -7.80 9.95
N GLU A 88 -0.49 -6.92 9.04
CA GLU A 88 -1.44 -6.20 8.19
C GLU A 88 -2.28 -7.27 7.50
N ALA A 89 -3.54 -7.42 7.92
CA ALA A 89 -4.51 -8.22 7.21
C ALA A 89 -4.61 -7.60 5.82
N THR A 90 -4.07 -8.29 4.82
CA THR A 90 -4.27 -7.90 3.43
C THR A 90 -5.77 -8.05 3.15
N PRO A 91 -6.50 -6.96 2.85
CA PRO A 91 -7.94 -7.07 2.63
C PRO A 91 -8.19 -8.06 1.50
N ILE A 92 -9.04 -9.06 1.74
CA ILE A 92 -9.48 -9.97 0.68
C ILE A 92 -10.24 -9.16 -0.35
N TYR A 93 -9.86 -9.30 -1.61
CA TYR A 93 -10.52 -8.61 -2.72
C TYR A 93 -11.43 -9.58 -3.46
N LEU A 94 -12.46 -9.05 -4.12
CA LEU A 94 -13.27 -9.83 -5.07
C LEU A 94 -12.38 -10.48 -6.15
N SER A 95 -11.21 -9.88 -6.43
CA SER A 95 -10.20 -10.46 -7.31
C SER A 95 -9.65 -11.81 -6.87
N ASP A 96 -9.68 -12.13 -5.58
CA ASP A 96 -9.13 -13.37 -5.03
C ASP A 96 -10.10 -14.55 -5.21
N VAL A 97 -11.37 -14.25 -5.48
CA VAL A 97 -12.42 -15.25 -5.73
C VAL A 97 -12.33 -15.79 -7.16
N SER A 98 -12.35 -14.88 -8.15
CA SER A 98 -12.26 -15.26 -9.56
C SER A 98 -11.90 -14.07 -10.47
N PRO A 99 -11.37 -14.34 -11.69
CA PRO A 99 -11.14 -13.29 -12.68
C PRO A 99 -12.40 -12.54 -13.11
N GLN A 100 -13.58 -13.14 -12.98
CA GLN A 100 -14.85 -12.48 -13.31
C GLN A 100 -15.24 -11.47 -12.24
N PHE A 101 -15.08 -11.83 -10.96
CA PHE A 101 -15.33 -10.93 -9.83
C PHE A 101 -14.32 -9.79 -9.77
N LYS A 102 -13.06 -10.04 -10.14
CA LYS A 102 -12.07 -8.97 -10.34
C LYS A 102 -12.59 -7.87 -11.28
N LYS A 103 -13.14 -8.26 -12.43
CA LYS A 103 -13.64 -7.28 -13.42
C LYS A 103 -14.79 -6.45 -12.87
N VAL A 104 -15.65 -7.05 -12.04
CA VAL A 104 -16.77 -6.37 -11.40
C VAL A 104 -16.25 -5.34 -10.39
N GLU A 105 -15.31 -5.74 -9.53
CA GLU A 105 -14.67 -4.86 -8.55
C GLU A 105 -13.92 -3.71 -9.22
N ASP A 106 -13.06 -4.02 -10.19
CA ASP A 106 -12.30 -3.02 -10.96
C ASP A 106 -13.26 -2.04 -11.65
N TYR A 107 -14.38 -2.52 -12.21
CA TYR A 107 -15.41 -1.68 -12.80
C TYR A 107 -16.00 -0.70 -11.78
N TYR A 108 -16.47 -1.18 -10.62
CA TYR A 108 -17.07 -0.31 -9.62
C TYR A 108 -16.07 0.69 -9.05
N LEU A 109 -14.87 0.24 -8.68
CA LEU A 109 -13.82 1.12 -8.14
C LEU A 109 -13.41 2.20 -9.15
N ALA A 110 -13.25 1.84 -10.42
CA ALA A 110 -12.94 2.81 -11.47
C ALA A 110 -14.04 3.87 -11.62
N ASN A 111 -15.31 3.46 -11.61
CA ASN A 111 -16.43 4.39 -11.72
C ASN A 111 -16.57 5.28 -10.48
N ILE A 112 -16.43 4.71 -9.27
CA ILE A 112 -16.44 5.46 -8.01
C ILE A 112 -15.36 6.54 -8.02
N ASN A 113 -14.12 6.15 -8.35
CA ASN A 113 -13.00 7.08 -8.42
C ASN A 113 -13.20 8.16 -9.50
N ALA A 114 -13.75 7.79 -10.65
CA ALA A 114 -14.06 8.73 -11.72
C ALA A 114 -15.14 9.74 -11.32
N GLU A 115 -16.21 9.31 -10.64
CA GLU A 115 -17.25 10.22 -10.16
C GLU A 115 -16.73 11.13 -9.04
N LEU A 116 -15.94 10.60 -8.10
CA LEU A 116 -15.28 11.39 -7.05
C LEU A 116 -14.34 12.45 -7.64
N ALA A 117 -13.55 12.10 -8.66
CA ALA A 117 -12.62 13.03 -9.31
C ALA A 117 -13.33 14.19 -10.05
N GLN A 118 -14.60 14.00 -10.41
CA GLN A 118 -15.43 15.04 -11.05
C GLN A 118 -16.10 15.97 -10.04
N LEU A 119 -16.04 15.68 -8.73
CA LEU A 119 -16.67 16.51 -7.71
C LEU A 119 -15.92 17.85 -7.58
N THR A 120 -16.69 18.93 -7.72
CA THR A 120 -16.20 20.29 -7.52
C THR A 120 -16.81 20.86 -6.24
N ILE A 121 -15.97 21.15 -5.26
CA ILE A 121 -16.39 21.74 -3.98
C ILE A 121 -16.45 23.26 -4.15
N THR A 122 -17.58 23.83 -3.78
CA THR A 122 -17.87 25.27 -3.72
C THR A 122 -18.52 25.57 -2.36
N ASP A 123 -18.50 26.83 -1.92
CA ASP A 123 -19.10 27.20 -0.63
C ASP A 123 -20.58 26.78 -0.52
N ASP A 124 -21.33 26.92 -1.61
CA ASP A 124 -22.76 26.58 -1.67
C ASP A 124 -23.07 25.07 -1.57
N ASN A 125 -22.11 24.20 -1.88
CA ASN A 125 -22.34 22.75 -1.96
C ASN A 125 -21.50 21.94 -0.96
N LYS A 126 -20.62 22.60 -0.21
CA LYS A 126 -19.67 21.96 0.69
C LYS A 126 -20.37 21.09 1.75
N GLU A 127 -21.37 21.63 2.43
CA GLU A 127 -22.09 20.91 3.50
C GLU A 127 -22.77 19.64 2.96
N LEU A 128 -23.37 19.74 1.78
CA LEU A 128 -24.00 18.59 1.10
C LEU A 128 -22.94 17.53 0.74
N ILE A 129 -21.82 17.95 0.14
CA ILE A 129 -20.73 17.02 -0.21
C ILE A 129 -20.19 16.35 1.04
N ASP A 130 -19.91 17.10 2.11
CA ASP A 130 -19.39 16.57 3.37
C ASP A 130 -20.32 15.49 3.97
N SER A 131 -21.64 15.73 3.96
CA SER A 131 -22.63 14.75 4.44
C SER A 131 -22.61 13.44 3.63
N PHE A 132 -22.45 13.53 2.31
CA PHE A 132 -22.35 12.35 1.44
C PHE A 132 -20.99 11.65 1.59
N MET A 133 -19.91 12.38 1.81
CA MET A 133 -18.59 11.80 2.07
C MET A 133 -18.57 11.01 3.38
N LEU A 134 -19.24 11.49 4.43
CA LEU A 134 -19.40 10.73 5.69
C LEU A 134 -20.15 9.41 5.49
N GLN A 135 -21.18 9.41 4.65
CA GLN A 135 -21.91 8.18 4.31
C GLN A 135 -21.05 7.21 3.48
N LEU A 136 -20.27 7.72 2.53
CA LEU A 136 -19.29 6.91 1.77
C LEU A 136 -18.22 6.31 2.67
N GLU A 137 -17.72 7.06 3.65
CA GLU A 137 -16.77 6.55 4.65
C GLU A 137 -17.39 5.43 5.49
N GLY A 138 -18.67 5.54 5.85
CA GLY A 138 -19.42 4.46 6.50
C GLY A 138 -19.46 3.19 5.64
N LEU A 139 -19.78 3.33 4.35
CA LEU A 139 -19.76 2.20 3.41
C LEU A 139 -18.35 1.62 3.23
N ASP A 140 -17.31 2.46 3.28
CA ASP A 140 -15.91 2.04 3.22
C ASP A 140 -15.49 1.15 4.39
N LYS A 141 -15.86 1.56 5.59
CA LYS A 141 -15.65 0.77 6.81
C LYS A 141 -16.42 -0.54 6.76
N GLU A 142 -17.66 -0.54 6.29
CA GLU A 142 -18.44 -1.78 6.16
C GLU A 142 -17.82 -2.76 5.17
N TYR A 143 -17.24 -2.30 4.06
CA TYR A 143 -16.51 -3.19 3.14
C TYR A 143 -15.27 -3.80 3.77
N THR A 144 -14.52 -2.98 4.51
CA THR A 144 -13.35 -3.46 5.26
C THR A 144 -13.76 -4.51 6.29
N ARG A 145 -14.83 -4.25 7.04
CA ARG A 145 -15.41 -5.21 8.01
C ARG A 145 -15.87 -6.51 7.33
N LEU A 146 -16.50 -6.40 6.16
CA LEU A 146 -16.92 -7.57 5.37
C LEU A 146 -15.71 -8.40 4.92
N ASN A 147 -14.60 -7.76 4.55
CA ASN A 147 -13.36 -8.47 4.19
C ASN A 147 -12.75 -9.19 5.40
N GLU A 148 -12.73 -8.55 6.57
CA GLU A 148 -12.29 -9.19 7.83
C GLU A 148 -13.16 -10.40 8.19
N GLU A 149 -14.48 -10.31 8.01
CA GLU A 149 -15.40 -11.42 8.24
C GLU A 149 -15.13 -12.61 7.30
N ILE A 150 -14.68 -12.33 6.07
CA ILE A 150 -14.29 -13.35 5.09
C ILE A 150 -12.98 -14.03 5.48
N ASP A 151 -12.01 -13.32 6.07
CA ASP A 151 -10.77 -13.93 6.59
C ASP A 151 -11.08 -15.03 7.61
N GLU A 152 -12.11 -14.83 8.44
CA GLU A 152 -12.52 -15.77 9.49
C GLU A 152 -13.40 -16.92 8.97
N SER A 153 -14.37 -16.61 8.11
CA SER A 153 -15.44 -17.55 7.71
C SER A 153 -15.24 -18.20 6.33
N GLY A 154 -14.31 -17.67 5.53
CA GLY A 154 -14.07 -18.09 4.15
C GLY A 154 -15.06 -17.49 3.15
N ILE A 155 -14.60 -17.37 1.90
CA ILE A 155 -15.40 -16.81 0.79
C ILE A 155 -16.59 -17.72 0.46
N ASN A 156 -17.79 -17.15 0.47
CA ASN A 156 -19.03 -17.79 0.02
C ASN A 156 -19.90 -16.80 -0.78
N GLU A 157 -20.98 -17.30 -1.39
CA GLU A 157 -21.88 -16.49 -2.23
C GLU A 157 -22.45 -15.27 -1.48
N THR A 158 -22.81 -15.43 -0.21
CA THR A 158 -23.35 -14.34 0.62
C THR A 158 -22.30 -13.26 0.86
N SER A 159 -21.05 -13.65 1.12
CA SER A 159 -19.95 -12.71 1.30
C SER A 159 -19.67 -11.93 0.01
N VAL A 160 -19.63 -12.62 -1.14
CA VAL A 160 -19.43 -11.98 -2.46
C VAL A 160 -20.54 -11.00 -2.77
N ASN A 161 -21.80 -11.39 -2.57
CA ASN A 161 -22.95 -10.51 -2.78
C ASN A 161 -22.90 -9.30 -1.85
N SER A 162 -22.48 -9.46 -0.59
CA SER A 162 -22.35 -8.35 0.36
C SER A 162 -21.30 -7.32 -0.08
N LEU A 163 -20.15 -7.77 -0.58
CA LEU A 163 -19.11 -6.89 -1.11
C LEU A 163 -19.59 -6.13 -2.35
N ILE A 164 -20.22 -6.82 -3.30
CA ILE A 164 -20.78 -6.19 -4.52
C ILE A 164 -21.85 -5.17 -4.14
N ASN A 165 -22.79 -5.53 -3.25
CA ASN A 165 -23.85 -4.63 -2.79
C ASN A 165 -23.27 -3.37 -2.15
N ASN A 166 -22.19 -3.49 -1.37
CA ASN A 166 -21.54 -2.32 -0.78
C ASN A 166 -20.98 -1.39 -1.86
N LEU A 167 -20.29 -1.93 -2.87
CA LEU A 167 -19.78 -1.15 -4.02
C LEU A 167 -20.91 -0.47 -4.80
N GLU A 168 -22.02 -1.18 -5.01
CA GLU A 168 -23.23 -0.64 -5.65
C GLU A 168 -23.82 0.52 -4.88
N LEU A 169 -23.97 0.38 -3.56
CA LEU A 169 -24.49 1.44 -2.69
C LEU A 169 -23.62 2.71 -2.73
N ARG A 170 -22.28 2.55 -2.77
CA ARG A 170 -21.36 3.70 -2.90
C ARG A 170 -21.58 4.43 -4.22
N LEU A 171 -21.70 3.68 -5.30
CA LEU A 171 -21.92 4.27 -6.63
C LEU A 171 -23.30 4.95 -6.72
N GLU A 172 -24.34 4.34 -6.16
CA GLU A 172 -25.69 4.93 -6.08
C GLU A 172 -25.67 6.25 -5.30
N LEU A 173 -24.96 6.28 -4.17
CA LEU A 173 -24.80 7.47 -3.34
C LEU A 173 -24.11 8.60 -4.10
N LEU A 174 -23.09 8.29 -4.92
CA LEU A 174 -22.44 9.26 -5.79
C LEU A 174 -23.37 9.80 -6.88
N PHE A 175 -24.19 8.96 -7.50
CA PHE A 175 -25.20 9.43 -8.46
C PHE A 175 -26.25 10.33 -7.81
N LYS A 176 -26.69 10.01 -6.59
CA LYS A 176 -27.58 10.86 -5.81
C LYS A 176 -26.94 12.22 -5.52
N LEU A 177 -25.67 12.25 -5.10
CA LEU A 177 -24.92 13.49 -4.90
C LEU A 177 -24.88 14.32 -6.19
N LYS A 178 -24.49 13.71 -7.31
CA LYS A 178 -24.44 14.35 -8.63
C LYS A 178 -25.78 14.98 -9.03
N SER A 179 -26.89 14.27 -8.82
CA SER A 179 -28.23 14.82 -9.06
C SER A 179 -28.48 16.07 -8.21
N LYS A 180 -28.18 16.01 -6.92
CA LYS A 180 -28.39 17.14 -6.00
C LYS A 180 -27.50 18.35 -6.33
N LEU A 181 -26.25 18.12 -6.74
CA LEU A 181 -25.37 19.18 -7.21
C LEU A 181 -25.91 19.84 -8.49
N SER A 182 -26.49 19.06 -9.39
CA SER A 182 -27.13 19.60 -10.60
C SER A 182 -28.35 20.47 -10.26
N GLU A 183 -29.18 20.05 -9.30
CA GLU A 183 -30.33 20.82 -8.81
C GLU A 183 -29.88 22.18 -8.25
N ILE A 184 -28.86 22.21 -7.39
CA ILE A 184 -28.30 23.46 -6.82
C ILE A 184 -27.77 24.38 -7.92
N LYS A 185 -27.03 23.83 -8.88
CA LYS A 185 -26.47 24.60 -10.01
C LYS A 185 -27.56 25.20 -10.89
N GLN A 186 -28.66 24.49 -11.10
CA GLN A 186 -29.81 25.00 -11.86
C GLN A 186 -30.53 26.11 -11.09
N ALA A 187 -30.82 25.90 -9.80
CA ALA A 187 -31.48 26.89 -8.95
C ALA A 187 -30.68 28.21 -8.89
N SER A 188 -29.36 28.12 -8.76
CA SER A 188 -28.47 29.29 -8.80
C SER A 188 -28.58 30.05 -10.13
N ARG A 189 -28.60 29.35 -11.27
CA ARG A 189 -28.75 29.97 -12.60
C ARG A 189 -30.09 30.70 -12.78
N GLU A 190 -31.19 30.09 -12.32
CA GLU A 190 -32.53 30.67 -12.41
C GLU A 190 -32.65 31.93 -11.54
N SER A 191 -32.06 31.93 -10.35
CA SER A 191 -32.03 33.11 -9.47
C SER A 191 -31.31 34.30 -10.08
N ILE A 192 -30.21 34.07 -10.82
CA ILE A 192 -29.44 35.13 -11.50
C ILE A 192 -30.23 35.72 -12.68
N GLN A 193 -31.00 34.90 -13.40
CA GLN A 193 -31.80 35.38 -14.54
C GLN A 193 -33.05 36.15 -14.11
N GLY A 194 -33.69 35.76 -13.00
CA GLY A 194 -34.87 36.44 -12.45
C GLY A 194 -34.59 37.82 -11.84
N VAL A 195 -33.33 38.15 -11.55
CA VAL A 195 -32.91 39.47 -11.02
C VAL A 195 -32.68 40.51 -12.14
N ASN A 196 -32.62 40.09 -13.40
CA ASN A 196 -32.39 40.96 -14.57
C ASN A 196 -33.67 41.36 -15.31
N ILE A 197 -34.84 41.34 -14.66
CA ILE A 197 -36.14 41.75 -15.23
C ILE A 197 -36.75 42.88 -14.41
#